data_AF-A0A2N3ATY3-F1
#
_entry.id   AF-A0A2N3ATY3-F1
#
_cell.length_a   1.000
_cell.length_b   1.000
_cell.length_c   1.000
_cell.angle_alpha   90.00
_cell.angle_beta   90.00
_cell.angle_gamma   90.00
#
_symmetry.space_group_name_H-M   'P 1'
#
loop_
_entity.id
_entity.type
_entity.pdbx_description
1 polymer ?
#
loop_
_entity_poly.entity_id
_entity_poly.type
_entity_poly.pdbx_seq_one_letter_code
_entity_poly.pdbx_strand_id
1 'polypeptide(L)' 'MTNAPSPSDDQSAMPQQQLLLVTGLSGAGKSTTLAVLEDLGWETIDNFPVRLLKRLVAMPDESRGPLAIGFDSRTRG' A
#
# COMPACT_ATOMS: atom_id res chain seq x y z
N MET A 1 17.92 41.79 16.79
CA MET A 1 18.32 40.46 17.29
C MET A 1 17.05 39.62 17.38
N THR A 2 17.00 38.58 16.54
CA THR A 2 16.13 37.39 16.54
C THR A 2 14.71 37.51 17.08
N ASN A 3 13.72 37.37 16.19
CA ASN A 3 12.65 36.43 16.48
C ASN A 3 12.49 35.49 15.27
N ALA A 4 12.53 34.20 15.57
CA ALA A 4 12.67 33.08 14.66
C ALA A 4 11.47 32.97 13.69
N PRO A 5 11.65 32.36 12.51
CA PRO A 5 10.51 31.92 11.72
C PRO A 5 9.73 30.88 12.54
N SER A 6 8.45 31.17 12.81
CA SER A 6 7.50 30.18 13.30
C SER A 6 7.46 28.99 12.33
N PRO A 7 7.45 27.74 12.79
CA PRO A 7 7.23 26.61 11.91
C PRO A 7 5.79 26.72 11.44
N SER A 8 5.61 27.24 10.23
CA SER A 8 4.40 27.02 9.46
C SER A 8 4.15 25.52 9.45
N ASP A 9 3.03 25.10 10.04
CA ASP A 9 2.41 23.79 9.92
C ASP A 9 1.99 23.51 8.46
N ASP A 10 2.90 23.72 7.51
CA ASP A 10 2.83 23.09 6.22
C ASP A 10 3.34 21.67 6.44
N GLN A 11 2.48 20.85 7.04
CA GLN A 11 2.50 19.42 6.82
C GLN A 11 2.16 19.23 5.34
N SER A 12 3.10 19.58 4.46
CA SER A 12 3.03 19.30 3.03
C SER A 12 2.80 17.81 2.97
N ALA A 13 1.56 17.42 2.66
CA ALA A 13 1.07 16.07 2.82
C ALA A 13 2.08 15.14 2.14
N MET A 14 2.87 14.40 2.95
CA MET A 14 3.73 13.35 2.41
C MET A 14 2.82 12.52 1.51
N PRO A 15 3.10 12.41 0.21
CA PRO A 15 2.14 11.80 -0.68
C PRO A 15 1.86 10.40 -0.15
N GLN A 16 0.62 10.21 0.28
CA GLN A 16 0.28 9.03 1.05
C GLN A 16 0.23 7.88 0.05
N GLN A 17 1.26 7.05 0.04
CA GLN A 17 1.24 5.83 -0.76
C GLN A 17 0.01 5.01 -0.35
N GLN A 18 -0.97 4.93 -1.26
CA GLN A 18 -2.22 4.23 -1.01
C GLN A 18 -1.97 2.74 -1.13
N LEU A 19 -2.04 2.04 0.01
CA LEU A 19 -1.83 0.59 0.09
C LEU A 19 -3.10 -0.09 0.58
N LEU A 20 -3.62 -1.03 -0.21
CA LEU A 20 -4.79 -1.84 0.11
C LEU A 20 -4.38 -3.29 0.35
N LEU A 21 -4.75 -3.84 1.51
CA LEU A 21 -4.54 -5.25 1.81
C LEU A 21 -5.82 -6.05 1.53
N VAL A 22 -5.77 -6.95 0.56
CA VAL A 22 -6.88 -7.83 0.21
C VAL A 22 -6.64 -9.20 0.84
N THR A 23 -7.50 -9.59 1.78
CA THR A 23 -7.37 -10.85 2.51
C THR A 23 -8.71 -11.59 2.52
N GLY A 24 -8.69 -12.89 2.79
CA GLY A 24 -9.90 -13.71 2.89
C GLY A 24 -9.59 -15.20 2.91
N LEU A 25 -10.58 -16.00 3.32
CA LEU A 25 -10.48 -17.46 3.26
C LEU A 25 -10.37 -17.92 1.79
N SER A 26 -9.84 -19.13 1.55
CA SER A 26 -9.76 -19.69 0.20
C SER A 26 -11.16 -19.73 -0.44
N GLY A 27 -11.31 -19.08 -1.59
CA GLY A 27 -12.60 -18.97 -2.29
C GLY A 27 -13.42 -17.70 -1.97
N ALA A 28 -12.96 -16.81 -1.08
CA ALA A 28 -13.68 -15.57 -0.73
C ALA A 28 -13.68 -14.48 -1.82
N GLY A 29 -13.28 -14.79 -3.06
CA GLY A 29 -13.26 -13.82 -4.17
C GLY A 29 -12.05 -12.88 -4.17
N LYS A 30 -10.97 -13.24 -3.48
CA LYS A 30 -9.74 -12.43 -3.37
C LYS A 30 -9.13 -12.11 -4.74
N SER A 31 -9.03 -13.09 -5.63
CA SER A 31 -8.53 -12.91 -6.99
C SER A 31 -9.47 -12.04 -7.83
N THR A 32 -10.79 -12.17 -7.66
CA THR A 32 -11.78 -11.30 -8.29
C THR A 32 -11.66 -9.86 -7.81
N THR A 33 -11.41 -9.66 -6.53
CA THR A 33 -11.21 -8.32 -5.95
C THR A 33 -9.97 -7.66 -6.53
N LEU A 34 -8.85 -8.39 -6.64
CA LEU A 34 -7.63 -7.89 -7.28
C LEU A 34 -7.87 -7.54 -8.75
N ALA A 35 -8.56 -8.39 -9.52
CA ALA A 35 -8.86 -8.09 -10.92
C ALA A 35 -9.69 -6.80 -11.08
N VAL A 36 -10.69 -6.59 -10.24
CA VAL A 36 -11.48 -5.33 -10.25
C VAL A 36 -10.62 -4.13 -9.86
N LEU A 37 -9.66 -4.30 -8.95
CA LEU A 37 -8.74 -3.22 -8.56
C LEU A 37 -7.79 -2.86 -9.71
N GLU A 38 -7.30 -3.84 -10.48
CA GLU A 38 -6.53 -3.60 -11.71
C GLU A 38 -7.32 -2.74 -12.70
N ASP A 39 -8.59 -3.09 -12.94
CA ASP A 39 -9.48 -2.33 -13.83
C ASP A 39 -9.70 -0.88 -13.35
N LEU A 40 -9.60 -0.65 -12.03
CA LEU A 40 -9.70 0.68 -11.40
C LEU A 40 -8.36 1.43 -11.38
N GLY A 41 -7.31 0.88 -11.99
CA GLY A 41 -5.98 1.50 -12.07
C GLY A 41 -5.10 1.29 -10.84
N TRP A 42 -5.42 0.30 -10.00
CA TRP A 42 -4.52 -0.13 -8.93
C TRP A 42 -3.46 -1.10 -9.48
N GLU A 43 -2.24 -0.96 -9.01
CA GLU A 43 -1.24 -2.01 -9.14
C GLU A 43 -1.62 -3.14 -8.18
N THR A 44 -1.64 -4.39 -8.62
CA THR A 44 -2.06 -5.51 -7.78
C THR A 44 -0.97 -6.58 -7.70
N ILE A 45 -0.83 -7.19 -6.52
CA ILE A 45 0.14 -8.27 -6.29
C ILE A 45 -0.56 -9.38 -5.50
N ASP A 46 -0.71 -10.57 -6.06
CA ASP A 46 -1.25 -11.73 -5.32
C ASP A 46 -0.12 -12.54 -4.65
N ASN A 47 -0.49 -13.31 -3.62
CA ASN A 47 0.39 -14.24 -2.89
C ASN A 47 1.69 -13.59 -2.37
N PHE A 48 1.62 -12.32 -1.98
CA PHE A 48 2.81 -11.58 -1.57
C PHE A 48 3.30 -12.03 -0.18
N PRO A 49 4.61 -12.31 0.00
CA PRO A 49 5.12 -12.72 1.31
C PRO A 49 5.03 -11.59 2.34
N VAL A 50 4.38 -11.83 3.48
CA VAL A 50 4.23 -10.85 4.59
C VAL A 50 5.57 -10.27 5.04
N ARG A 51 6.66 -11.06 4.98
CA ARG A 51 8.01 -10.59 5.34
C ARG A 51 8.52 -9.45 4.46
N LEU A 52 8.09 -9.39 3.19
CA LEU A 52 8.50 -8.36 2.25
C LEU A 52 7.67 -7.07 2.39
N LEU A 53 6.50 -7.14 3.04
CA LEU A 53 5.61 -5.99 3.23
C LEU A 53 6.31 -4.85 3.97
N LYS A 54 7.07 -5.18 5.01
CA LYS A 54 7.83 -4.17 5.77
C LYS A 54 8.82 -3.40 4.90
N ARG A 55 9.47 -4.07 3.94
CA ARG A 55 10.43 -3.42 3.02
C ARG A 55 9.72 -2.53 2.02
N LEU A 56 8.57 -2.98 1.53
CA LEU A 56 7.75 -2.26 0.56
C LEU A 56 7.19 -0.96 1.16
N VAL A 57 6.71 -1.01 2.40
CA VAL A 57 6.19 0.18 3.11
C VAL A 57 7.32 1.10 3.59
N ALA A 58 8.51 0.56 3.86
CA ALA A 58 9.66 1.35 4.28
C ALA A 58 10.34 2.13 3.14
N MET A 59 10.00 1.81 1.89
CA MET A 59 10.46 2.53 0.70
C MET A 59 9.24 3.13 -0.01
N PRO A 60 8.61 4.16 0.58
CA PRO A 60 7.54 4.87 -0.10
C PRO A 60 8.11 5.47 -1.39
N ASP A 61 7.50 5.08 -2.51
CA ASP A 61 7.83 5.61 -3.81
C ASP A 61 6.68 6.52 -4.21
N GLU A 62 6.92 7.83 -4.10
CA GLU A 62 5.94 8.87 -4.37
C GLU A 62 5.45 8.87 -5.84
N SER A 63 6.14 8.13 -6.71
CA SER A 63 5.74 7.92 -8.11
C SER A 63 4.86 6.69 -8.32
N ARG A 64 4.70 5.83 -7.31
CA ARG A 64 3.84 4.65 -7.39
C ARG A 64 2.38 5.03 -7.21
N GLY A 65 1.56 4.54 -8.12
CA GLY A 65 0.11 4.59 -7.99
C GLY A 65 -0.40 3.75 -6.82
N PRO A 66 -1.73 3.70 -6.63
CA PRO A 66 -2.32 2.93 -5.54
C PRO A 66 -2.03 1.44 -5.72
N LEU A 67 -1.59 0.78 -4.64
CA LEU A 67 -1.11 -0.61 -4.65
C LEU A 67 -2.04 -1.50 -3.82
N ALA A 68 -2.49 -2.63 -4.37
CA ALA A 68 -3.27 -3.63 -3.68
C ALA A 68 -2.52 -4.95 -3.58
N ILE A 69 -2.49 -5.54 -2.37
CA ILE A 69 -1.74 -6.76 -2.10
C ILE A 69 -2.68 -7.84 -1.57
N GLY A 70 -2.75 -8.94 -2.30
CA GLY A 70 -3.43 -10.17 -1.92
C GLY A 70 -2.62 -11.00 -0.94
N PHE A 71 -3.17 -11.21 0.26
CA PHE A 71 -2.63 -12.16 1.24
C PHE A 71 -3.51 -13.41 1.31
N ASP A 72 -2.88 -14.56 1.17
CA ASP A 72 -3.50 -15.87 1.36
C ASP A 72 -2.94 -16.52 2.63
N SER A 73 -3.79 -17.23 3.38
CA SER A 73 -3.41 -18.09 4.52
C SER A 73 -2.37 -19.16 4.12
N ARG A 74 -2.24 -19.43 2.82
CA ARG A 74 -1.18 -20.30 2.25
C ARG A 74 0.19 -19.64 2.11
N THR A 75 0.34 -18.34 2.37
CA THR A 75 1.65 -17.68 2.48
C THR A 75 2.35 -18.16 3.76
N ARG A 76 2.89 -19.38 3.70
CA ARG A 76 3.77 -19.89 4.75
C ARG A 76 4.96 -18.93 4.84
N GLY A 77 5.21 -18.48 6.07
CA GLY A 77 6.48 -17.84 6.40
C GLY A 77 7.63 -18.76 6.02
#